data_AF-A0A964G5N6-F1
#
_entry.id   AF-A0A964G5N6-F1
#
_cell.length_a   1.000
_cell.length_b   1.000
_cell.length_c   1.000
_cell.angle_alpha   90.00
_cell.angle_beta   90.00
_cell.angle_gamma   90.00
#
_symmetry.space_group_name_H-M   'P 1'
#
loop_
_entity.id
_entity.type
_entity.pdbx_description
1 polymer ?
#
loop_
_entity_poly.entity_id
_entity_poly.type
_entity_poly.pdbx_seq_one_letter_code
_entity_poly.pdbx_strand_id
1 'polypeptide(L)'
;MKLISHFIEQIELDWRNIIANTSKSKFNNTSIYYCTKAGIVLDQRPTTGALAKHIVRFASKWEYRVYRELVQMVGVDNVGLQSKIILKDTTGNTGRLTYVCDFLVYNFFYVEAKGFLTPEARCKLKVLELLHPSIAAQLLIVTEKPQRLFGAKCPPTLSVAELTKTVKNFEKYRIQNNDK
;
A
#
# COMPACT_ATOMS: atom_id res chain seq x y z
N MET A 1 -24.42 2.02 -15.61
CA MET A 1 -23.11 1.72 -16.22
C MET A 1 -22.46 2.93 -16.92
N LYS A 2 -23.14 3.72 -17.77
CA LYS A 2 -22.53 4.88 -18.48
C LYS A 2 -21.93 5.97 -17.58
N LEU A 3 -22.55 6.25 -16.43
CA LEU A 3 -22.07 7.27 -15.46
C LEU A 3 -20.73 6.90 -14.81
N ILE A 4 -20.50 5.61 -14.51
CA ILE A 4 -19.26 5.13 -13.90
C ILE A 4 -18.11 5.20 -14.92
N SER A 5 -18.36 4.84 -16.18
CA SER A 5 -17.35 4.97 -17.25
C SER A 5 -16.91 6.42 -17.44
N HIS A 6 -17.86 7.35 -17.51
CA HIS A 6 -17.56 8.77 -17.68
C HIS A 6 -16.79 9.36 -16.48
N PHE A 7 -17.12 8.93 -15.26
CA PHE A 7 -16.42 9.36 -14.06
C PHE A 7 -14.97 8.82 -14.00
N ILE A 8 -14.75 7.57 -14.43
CA ILE A 8 -13.41 6.97 -14.55
C ILE A 8 -12.58 7.70 -15.60
N GLU A 9 -13.19 8.03 -16.75
CA GLU A 9 -12.53 8.81 -17.81
C GLU A 9 -12.12 10.20 -17.31
N GLN A 10 -12.98 10.87 -16.53
CA GLN A 10 -12.65 12.16 -15.93
C GLN A 10 -11.51 12.05 -14.92
N ILE A 11 -11.52 11.01 -14.07
CA ILE A 11 -10.41 10.71 -13.16
C ILE A 11 -9.11 10.45 -13.93
N GLU A 12 -9.15 9.68 -15.01
CA GLU A 12 -7.97 9.44 -15.86
C GLU A 12 -7.46 10.72 -16.50
N LEU A 13 -8.35 11.64 -16.88
CA LEU A 13 -7.98 12.95 -17.42
C LEU A 13 -7.29 13.81 -16.35
N ASP A 14 -7.89 13.91 -15.16
CA ASP A 14 -7.35 14.64 -14.01
C ASP A 14 -5.99 14.07 -13.60
N TRP A 15 -5.85 12.75 -13.63
CA TRP A 15 -4.62 12.03 -13.39
C TRP A 15 -3.51 12.39 -14.38
N ARG A 16 -3.80 12.34 -15.69
CA ARG A 16 -2.83 12.69 -16.73
C ARG A 16 -2.38 14.14 -16.59
N ASN A 17 -3.30 15.03 -16.25
CA ASN A 17 -3.00 16.44 -15.97
C ASN A 17 -2.12 16.60 -14.73
N ILE A 18 -2.35 15.83 -13.66
CA ILE A 18 -1.48 15.83 -12.49
C ILE A 18 -0.07 15.34 -12.86
N ILE A 19 0.08 14.21 -13.56
CA ILE A 19 1.40 13.70 -13.97
C ILE A 19 2.14 14.71 -14.87
N ALA A 20 1.45 15.28 -15.85
CA ALA A 20 2.03 16.28 -16.76
C ALA A 20 2.54 17.51 -16.02
N ASN A 21 1.92 17.88 -14.89
CA ASN A 21 2.29 19.03 -14.08
C ASN A 21 3.26 18.69 -12.92
N THR A 22 3.36 17.43 -12.51
CA THR A 22 4.22 16.99 -11.37
C THR A 22 5.63 16.57 -11.82
N SER A 23 5.86 16.40 -13.13
CA SER A 23 7.14 15.97 -13.72
C SER A 23 8.30 16.99 -13.61
N LYS A 24 8.21 17.98 -12.72
CA LYS A 24 9.29 18.93 -12.40
C LYS A 24 9.96 18.77 -11.01
N SER A 25 9.57 17.79 -10.17
CA SER A 25 10.33 17.52 -8.93
C SER A 25 11.18 16.25 -9.04
N LYS A 26 12.47 16.41 -9.30
CA LYS A 26 13.49 15.35 -9.17
C LYS A 26 13.55 14.87 -7.72
N PHE A 27 12.99 13.69 -7.42
CA PHE A 27 13.28 12.98 -6.17
C PHE A 27 14.58 12.18 -6.34
N ASN A 28 15.71 12.86 -6.17
CA ASN A 28 17.03 12.23 -6.07
C ASN A 28 17.32 11.89 -4.60
N ASN A 29 16.94 10.70 -4.16
CA ASN A 29 17.61 9.87 -3.15
C ASN A 29 16.70 8.70 -2.73
N THR A 30 16.61 7.66 -3.55
CA THR A 30 15.99 6.39 -3.12
C THR A 30 17.03 5.59 -2.35
N SER A 31 17.15 5.83 -1.05
CA SER A 31 17.82 4.86 -0.17
C SER A 31 16.98 3.58 -0.23
N ILE A 32 17.54 2.50 -0.78
CA ILE A 32 16.86 1.20 -0.87
C ILE A 32 17.11 0.45 0.43
N TYR A 33 16.05 0.00 1.09
CA TYR A 33 16.12 -0.76 2.34
C TYR A 33 15.93 -2.25 2.07
N TYR A 34 16.71 -3.09 2.75
CA TYR A 34 16.75 -4.53 2.53
C TYR A 34 16.46 -5.29 3.82
N CYS A 35 15.67 -6.35 3.72
CA CYS A 35 15.61 -7.37 4.77
C CYS A 35 15.54 -8.77 4.15
N THR A 36 15.91 -9.80 4.92
CA THR A 36 15.67 -11.18 4.50
C THR A 36 14.19 -11.53 4.62
N LYS A 37 13.75 -12.59 3.95
CA LYS A 37 12.44 -13.21 4.15
C LYS A 37 12.21 -13.72 5.58
N ALA A 38 13.25 -13.78 6.41
CA ALA A 38 13.13 -14.08 7.84
C ALA A 38 13.01 -12.80 8.71
N GLY A 39 12.97 -11.61 8.09
CA GLY A 39 12.89 -10.33 8.79
C GLY A 39 14.23 -9.78 9.29
N ILE A 40 15.37 -10.36 8.89
CA ILE A 40 16.70 -9.89 9.30
C ILE A 40 17.05 -8.63 8.52
N VAL A 41 17.40 -7.56 9.23
CA VAL A 41 17.81 -6.26 8.67
C VAL A 41 19.15 -6.41 7.95
N LEU A 42 19.27 -5.80 6.77
CA LEU A 42 20.53 -5.77 6.01
C LEU A 42 20.96 -4.31 5.81
N ASP A 43 22.11 -3.95 6.37
CA ASP A 43 22.69 -2.59 6.26
C ASP A 43 23.25 -2.30 4.86
N GLN A 44 23.49 -3.33 4.05
CA GLN A 44 23.93 -3.22 2.66
C GLN A 44 23.25 -4.28 1.78
N ARG A 45 23.17 -4.01 0.47
CA ARG A 45 22.70 -5.00 -0.51
C ARG A 45 23.70 -6.17 -0.53
N PRO A 46 23.30 -7.40 -0.19
CA PRO A 46 24.09 -8.59 -0.47
C PRO A 46 24.27 -8.71 -1.98
N THR A 47 25.52 -8.65 -2.43
CA THR A 47 25.89 -8.59 -3.85
C THR A 47 26.00 -9.97 -4.50
N THR A 48 26.11 -11.05 -3.71
CA THR A 48 26.28 -12.43 -4.19
C THR A 48 25.74 -13.48 -3.19
N GLY A 49 25.44 -14.69 -3.68
CA GLY A 49 25.11 -15.87 -2.86
C GLY A 49 23.62 -16.19 -2.67
N ALA A 50 23.33 -17.31 -2.00
CA ALA A 50 21.97 -17.82 -1.75
C ALA A 50 21.07 -16.83 -0.98
N LEU A 51 21.67 -16.00 -0.11
CA LEU A 51 20.99 -14.93 0.63
C LEU A 51 20.33 -13.88 -0.27
N ALA A 52 20.86 -13.63 -1.48
CA ALA A 52 20.32 -12.64 -2.42
C ALA A 52 18.90 -13.00 -2.93
N LYS A 53 18.53 -14.29 -2.93
CA LYS A 53 17.20 -14.76 -3.38
C LYS A 53 16.09 -14.51 -2.36
N HIS A 54 16.44 -14.14 -1.12
CA HIS A 54 15.50 -13.94 -0.03
C HIS A 54 15.40 -12.48 0.40
N ILE A 55 15.77 -11.53 -0.46
CA ILE A 55 15.84 -10.12 -0.09
C ILE A 55 14.60 -9.39 -0.54
N VAL A 56 13.91 -8.79 0.43
CA VAL A 56 12.83 -7.85 0.19
C VAL A 56 13.40 -6.45 0.02
N ARG A 57 12.88 -5.72 -0.96
CA ARG A 57 13.27 -4.32 -1.24
C ARG A 57 12.10 -3.41 -0.94
N PHE A 58 12.37 -2.32 -0.23
CA PHE A 58 11.37 -1.29 0.06
C PHE A 58 11.75 0.02 -0.61
N ALA A 59 10.75 0.74 -1.13
CA ALA A 59 10.94 2.02 -1.81
C ALA A 59 11.21 3.16 -0.82
N SER A 60 10.91 2.97 0.47
CA SER A 60 11.16 3.97 1.50
C SER A 60 11.48 3.38 2.87
N LYS A 61 12.10 4.21 3.74
CA LYS A 61 12.34 3.88 5.15
C LYS A 61 11.03 3.61 5.90
N TRP A 62 9.99 4.35 5.54
CA TRP A 62 8.68 4.26 6.15
C TRP A 62 8.01 2.91 5.86
N GLU A 63 7.98 2.53 4.59
CA GLU A 63 7.46 1.23 4.14
C GLU A 63 8.17 0.08 4.86
N TYR A 64 9.50 0.15 4.96
CA TYR A 64 10.28 -0.82 5.73
C TYR A 64 9.92 -0.86 7.22
N ARG A 65 9.72 0.30 7.85
CA ARG A 65 9.28 0.38 9.25
C ARG A 65 7.92 -0.30 9.45
N VAL A 66 6.96 -0.01 8.57
CA VAL A 66 5.61 -0.63 8.64
C VAL A 66 5.70 -2.14 8.46
N TYR A 67 6.48 -2.61 7.47
CA TYR A 67 6.71 -4.04 7.27
C TYR A 67 7.25 -4.73 8.52
N ARG A 68 8.27 -4.14 9.17
CA ARG A 68 8.85 -4.69 10.40
C ARG A 68 7.83 -4.84 11.52
N GLU A 69 7.00 -3.83 11.71
CA GLU A 69 5.94 -3.86 12.72
C GLU A 69 4.92 -4.96 12.40
N LEU A 70 4.51 -5.08 11.14
CA LEU A 70 3.62 -6.16 10.69
C LEU A 70 4.24 -7.54 10.98
N VAL A 71 5.47 -7.79 10.53
CA VAL A 71 6.16 -9.07 10.76
C VAL A 71 6.31 -9.37 12.25
N GLN A 72 6.62 -8.38 13.09
CA GLN A 72 6.71 -8.57 14.53
C GLN A 72 5.36 -8.97 15.15
N MET A 73 4.25 -8.49 14.60
CA MET A 73 2.91 -8.78 15.12
C MET A 73 2.36 -10.12 14.65
N VAL A 74 2.55 -10.45 13.37
CA VAL A 74 1.84 -11.58 12.73
C VAL A 74 2.77 -12.66 12.20
N GLY A 75 4.09 -12.46 12.27
CA GLY A 75 5.06 -13.35 11.62
C GLY A 75 5.18 -13.10 10.12
N VAL A 76 6.32 -13.46 9.56
CA VAL A 76 6.65 -13.11 8.16
C VAL A 76 5.80 -13.83 7.12
N ASP A 77 5.40 -15.07 7.40
CA ASP A 77 4.59 -15.89 6.48
C ASP A 77 3.17 -15.32 6.30
N ASN A 78 2.74 -14.45 7.21
CA ASN A 78 1.44 -13.80 7.18
C ASN A 78 1.46 -12.40 6.54
N VAL A 79 2.60 -11.97 5.97
CA VAL A 79 2.76 -10.67 5.31
C VAL A 79 3.17 -10.89 3.84
N GLY A 80 2.20 -10.82 2.95
CA GLY A 80 2.42 -10.75 1.50
C GLY A 80 2.93 -9.37 1.09
N LEU A 81 3.81 -9.34 0.08
CA LEU A 81 4.43 -8.12 -0.44
C LEU A 81 3.83 -7.73 -1.80
N GLN A 82 3.65 -6.43 -2.02
CA GLN A 82 3.30 -5.84 -3.31
C GLN A 82 2.07 -6.49 -3.97
N SER A 83 0.96 -6.52 -3.24
CA SER A 83 -0.28 -7.13 -3.73
C SER A 83 -0.91 -6.25 -4.82
N LYS A 84 -1.08 -6.82 -6.01
CA LYS A 84 -1.65 -6.14 -7.17
C LYS A 84 -3.16 -6.30 -7.21
N ILE A 85 -3.88 -5.19 -7.30
CA ILE A 85 -5.33 -5.12 -7.49
C ILE A 85 -5.58 -4.48 -8.85
N ILE A 86 -6.28 -5.19 -9.73
CA ILE A 86 -6.62 -4.70 -11.06
C ILE A 86 -7.81 -3.77 -10.91
N LEU A 87 -7.61 -2.47 -11.13
CA LEU A 87 -8.70 -1.50 -11.10
C LEU A 87 -9.48 -1.51 -12.41
N LYS A 88 -8.76 -1.59 -13.53
CA LYS A 88 -9.34 -1.62 -14.87
C LYS A 88 -8.49 -2.49 -15.77
N ASP A 89 -9.13 -3.38 -16.52
CA ASP A 89 -8.43 -4.20 -17.50
C ASP A 89 -8.14 -3.43 -18.79
N THR A 90 -7.29 -3.97 -19.64
CA THR A 90 -6.97 -3.37 -20.94
C THR A 90 -8.21 -3.36 -21.82
N THR A 91 -8.63 -2.18 -22.28
CA THR A 91 -9.72 -2.06 -23.26
C THR A 91 -9.26 -1.19 -24.42
N GLY A 92 -9.27 -1.74 -25.64
CA GLY A 92 -9.05 -1.05 -26.94
C GLY A 92 -7.95 0.03 -26.95
N ASN A 93 -8.28 1.22 -26.46
CA ASN A 93 -7.44 2.42 -26.47
C ASN A 93 -6.86 2.83 -25.10
N THR A 94 -7.15 2.08 -24.03
CA THR A 94 -6.70 2.39 -22.66
C THR A 94 -5.92 1.24 -22.04
N GLY A 95 -4.76 1.56 -21.46
CA GLY A 95 -3.91 0.59 -20.78
C GLY A 95 -4.49 0.12 -19.46
N ARG A 96 -4.07 -1.06 -19.01
CA ARG A 96 -4.45 -1.63 -17.71
C ARG A 96 -4.09 -0.70 -16.56
N LEU A 97 -5.06 -0.40 -15.70
CA LEU A 97 -4.84 0.35 -14.46
C LEU A 97 -4.74 -0.64 -13.29
N THR A 98 -3.60 -0.62 -12.60
CA THR A 98 -3.35 -1.48 -11.43
C THR A 98 -3.06 -0.61 -10.22
N TYR A 99 -3.72 -0.92 -9.10
CA TYR A 99 -3.34 -0.46 -7.79
C TYR A 99 -2.41 -1.49 -7.15
N VAL A 100 -1.23 -1.07 -6.72
CA VAL A 100 -0.28 -1.95 -6.03
C VAL A 100 -0.27 -1.54 -4.57
N CYS A 101 -0.80 -2.40 -3.72
CA CYS A 101 -0.76 -2.21 -2.28
C CYS A 101 0.56 -2.75 -1.73
N ASP A 102 1.17 -2.02 -0.80
CA ASP A 102 2.48 -2.39 -0.26
C ASP A 102 2.46 -3.77 0.42
N PHE A 103 1.40 -4.09 1.20
CA PHE A 103 1.28 -5.35 1.94
C PHE A 103 -0.11 -5.99 1.91
N LEU A 104 -0.16 -7.31 2.04
CA LEU A 104 -1.37 -8.10 2.29
C LEU A 104 -1.17 -8.95 3.54
N VAL A 105 -2.02 -8.77 4.55
CA VAL A 105 -1.87 -9.44 5.85
C VAL A 105 -2.91 -10.54 6.00
N TYR A 106 -2.48 -11.76 6.34
CA TYR A 106 -3.31 -12.98 6.45
C TYR A 106 -4.16 -13.30 5.21
N ASN A 107 -3.79 -12.81 4.03
CA ASN A 107 -4.65 -12.83 2.83
C ASN A 107 -6.04 -12.21 3.06
N PHE A 108 -6.18 -11.31 4.03
CA PHE A 108 -7.47 -10.74 4.44
C PHE A 108 -7.54 -9.22 4.27
N PHE A 109 -6.59 -8.47 4.84
CA PHE A 109 -6.63 -7.01 4.77
C PHE A 109 -5.35 -6.43 4.16
N TYR A 110 -5.53 -5.34 3.42
CA TYR A 110 -4.50 -4.67 2.66
C TYR A 110 -3.89 -3.56 3.52
N VAL A 111 -2.57 -3.38 3.45
CA VAL A 111 -1.88 -2.30 4.18
C VAL A 111 -1.02 -1.50 3.22
N GLU A 112 -1.35 -0.21 3.10
CA GLU A 112 -0.64 0.74 2.26
C GLU A 112 0.22 1.66 3.14
N ALA A 113 1.54 1.63 2.96
CA ALA A 113 2.47 2.44 3.73
C ALA A 113 2.93 3.65 2.92
N LYS A 114 2.51 4.86 3.33
CA LYS A 114 2.84 6.09 2.61
C LYS A 114 3.36 7.17 3.55
N GLY A 115 4.58 7.66 3.31
CA GLY A 115 5.09 8.82 4.06
C GLY A 115 4.13 10.02 3.94
N PHE A 116 3.65 10.27 2.71
CA PHE A 116 2.63 11.26 2.39
C PHE A 116 1.72 10.77 1.24
N LEU A 117 0.42 11.09 1.25
CA LEU A 117 -0.49 10.73 0.15
C LEU A 117 -0.49 11.84 -0.90
N THR A 118 0.15 11.54 -2.02
CA THR A 118 0.11 12.41 -3.18
C THR A 118 -1.33 12.57 -3.71
N PRO A 119 -1.64 13.65 -4.45
CA PRO A 119 -2.91 13.77 -5.17
C PRO A 119 -3.19 12.54 -6.04
N GLU A 120 -2.14 12.03 -6.69
CA GLU A 120 -2.16 10.80 -7.46
C GLU A 120 -2.63 9.60 -6.62
N ALA A 121 -2.00 9.32 -5.48
CA ALA A 121 -2.37 8.19 -4.62
C ALA A 121 -3.83 8.29 -4.16
N ARG A 122 -4.29 9.49 -3.80
CA ARG A 122 -5.70 9.74 -3.41
C ARG A 122 -6.68 9.44 -4.54
N CYS A 123 -6.32 9.79 -5.77
CA CYS A 123 -7.13 9.51 -6.95
C CYS A 123 -7.27 8.00 -7.18
N LYS A 124 -6.16 7.26 -7.13
CA LYS A 124 -6.13 5.79 -7.19
C LYS A 124 -7.01 5.14 -6.12
N LEU A 125 -6.98 5.66 -4.89
CA LEU A 125 -7.82 5.18 -3.78
C LEU A 125 -9.32 5.40 -4.03
N LYS A 126 -9.71 6.55 -4.59
CA LYS A 126 -11.11 6.80 -4.97
C LYS A 126 -11.58 5.83 -6.05
N VAL A 127 -10.74 5.56 -7.05
CA VAL A 127 -11.05 4.56 -8.08
C VAL A 127 -11.22 3.17 -7.46
N LEU A 128 -10.32 2.79 -6.53
CA LEU A 128 -10.43 1.54 -5.79
C LEU A 128 -11.75 1.43 -5.01
N GLU A 129 -12.14 2.49 -4.29
CA GLU A 129 -13.39 2.54 -3.52
C GLU A 129 -14.62 2.34 -4.42
N LEU A 130 -14.61 2.95 -5.61
CA LEU A 130 -15.72 2.84 -6.55
C LEU A 130 -15.82 1.48 -7.23
N LEU A 131 -14.68 0.86 -7.55
CA LEU A 131 -14.62 -0.37 -8.35
C LEU A 131 -14.56 -1.64 -7.48
N HIS A 132 -13.93 -1.55 -6.31
CA HIS A 132 -13.72 -2.65 -5.38
C HIS A 132 -14.02 -2.21 -3.93
N PRO A 133 -15.28 -1.87 -3.60
CA PRO A 133 -15.63 -1.35 -2.28
C PRO A 133 -15.28 -2.31 -1.13
N SER A 134 -15.35 -3.62 -1.36
CA SER A 134 -14.95 -4.64 -0.37
C SER A 134 -13.45 -4.60 -0.07
N ILE A 135 -12.62 -4.46 -1.09
CA ILE A 135 -11.16 -4.32 -0.94
C ILE A 135 -10.83 -2.99 -0.27
N ALA A 136 -11.51 -1.91 -0.66
CA ALA A 136 -11.33 -0.59 -0.06
C ALA A 136 -11.68 -0.59 1.44
N ALA A 137 -12.74 -1.30 1.85
CA ALA A 137 -13.11 -1.46 3.26
C ALA A 137 -12.07 -2.24 4.08
N GLN A 138 -11.29 -3.10 3.41
CA GLN A 138 -10.20 -3.87 4.01
C GLN A 138 -8.84 -3.15 3.91
N LEU A 139 -8.77 -1.97 3.28
CA LEU A 139 -7.52 -1.25 3.07
C LEU A 139 -7.21 -0.34 4.27
N LEU A 140 -6.07 -0.60 4.90
CA LEU A 140 -5.51 0.22 5.96
C LEU A 140 -4.40 1.10 5.39
N ILE A 141 -4.58 2.41 5.43
CA ILE A 141 -3.56 3.36 4.96
C ILE A 141 -2.76 3.85 6.16
N VAL A 142 -1.46 3.59 6.17
CA VAL A 142 -0.55 3.88 7.29
C VAL A 142 0.42 4.97 6.89
N THR A 143 0.33 6.11 7.56
CA THR A 143 1.09 7.31 7.19
C THR A 143 2.10 7.74 8.23
N GLU A 144 3.28 8.19 7.77
CA GLU A 144 4.35 8.67 8.67
C GLU A 144 3.92 9.91 9.45
N LYS A 145 3.18 10.80 8.79
CA LYS A 145 2.63 12.01 9.39
C LYS A 145 1.11 12.00 9.25
N PRO A 146 0.36 12.47 10.25
CA PRO A 146 -1.07 12.68 10.12
C PRO A 146 -1.37 13.58 8.92
N GLN A 147 -2.31 13.18 8.07
CA GLN A 147 -2.70 13.97 6.92
C GLN A 147 -4.05 14.62 7.14
N ARG A 148 -4.11 15.92 6.83
CA ARG A 148 -5.34 16.70 6.87
C ARG A 148 -5.63 17.24 5.48
N LEU A 149 -6.88 17.15 5.09
CA LEU A 149 -7.45 17.63 3.84
C LEU A 149 -8.60 18.55 4.24
N PHE A 150 -8.48 19.84 3.92
CA PHE A 150 -9.47 20.86 4.31
C PHE A 150 -9.77 20.86 5.83
N GLY A 151 -8.74 20.64 6.66
CA GLY A 151 -8.88 20.58 8.12
C GLY A 151 -9.33 19.22 8.70
N ALA A 152 -9.86 18.30 7.88
CA ALA A 152 -10.29 16.96 8.30
C ALA A 152 -9.25 15.89 7.96
N LYS A 153 -9.17 14.79 8.74
CA LYS A 153 -8.35 13.62 8.34
C LYS A 153 -8.99 12.98 7.10
N CYS A 154 -8.35 13.05 5.94
CA CYS A 154 -8.87 12.43 4.72
C CYS A 154 -7.72 12.04 3.77
N PRO A 155 -7.67 10.79 3.26
CA PRO A 155 -8.42 9.61 3.72
C PRO A 155 -8.17 9.32 5.22
N PRO A 156 -8.97 8.47 5.89
CA PRO A 156 -8.62 8.00 7.23
C PRO A 156 -7.28 7.26 7.15
N THR A 157 -6.26 7.82 7.79
CA THR A 157 -4.94 7.20 7.88
C THR A 157 -4.64 6.83 9.33
N LEU A 158 -3.93 5.72 9.48
CA LEU A 158 -3.47 5.20 10.74
C LEU A 158 -2.02 5.60 10.97
N SER A 159 -1.71 5.91 12.21
CA SER A 159 -0.35 5.80 12.75
C SER A 159 0.02 4.33 12.92
N VAL A 160 1.32 4.06 13.11
CA VAL A 160 1.81 2.70 13.43
C VAL A 160 1.14 2.15 14.71
N ALA A 161 0.92 2.98 15.72
CA ALA A 161 0.26 2.54 16.95
C ALA A 161 -1.21 2.11 16.71
N GLU A 162 -1.94 2.85 15.87
CA GLU A 162 -3.31 2.50 15.48
C GLU A 162 -3.36 1.25 14.60
N LEU A 163 -2.38 1.08 13.69
CA LEU A 163 -2.17 -0.16 12.95
C LEU A 163 -1.98 -1.32 13.93
N THR A 164 -1.06 -1.19 14.90
CA THR A 164 -0.77 -2.24 15.88
C THR A 164 -2.00 -2.67 16.65
N LYS A 165 -2.81 -1.71 17.11
CA LYS A 165 -4.06 -2.00 17.80
C LYS A 165 -5.04 -2.76 16.90
N THR A 166 -5.19 -2.33 15.65
CA THR A 166 -6.09 -2.93 14.67
C THR A 166 -5.70 -4.37 14.38
N VAL A 167 -4.43 -4.62 14.07
CA VAL A 167 -3.89 -5.96 13.77
C VAL A 167 -4.02 -6.89 14.97
N LYS A 168 -3.68 -6.43 16.18
CA LYS A 168 -3.82 -7.25 17.40
C LYS A 168 -5.28 -7.61 17.71
N ASN A 169 -6.22 -6.70 17.46
CA ASN A 169 -7.64 -6.98 17.65
C ASN A 169 -8.13 -8.02 16.64
N PHE A 170 -7.72 -7.90 15.38
CA PHE A 170 -8.01 -8.90 14.36
C PHE A 170 -7.43 -10.26 14.73
N GLU A 171 -6.19 -10.31 15.21
CA GLU A 171 -5.54 -11.56 15.59
C GLU A 171 -6.26 -12.28 16.74
N LYS A 172 -6.69 -11.53 17.76
CA LYS A 172 -7.52 -12.07 18.85
C LYS A 172 -8.83 -12.66 18.32
N TYR A 173 -9.50 -11.94 17.43
CA TYR A 173 -10.74 -12.43 16.81
C TYR A 173 -10.50 -13.69 15.98
N ARG A 174 -9.42 -13.73 15.18
CA ARG A 174 -9.05 -14.88 14.35
C ARG A 174 -8.82 -16.14 15.18
N ILE A 175 -8.07 -16.04 16.28
CA ILE A 175 -7.79 -17.17 17.18
C ILE A 175 -9.11 -17.69 17.80
N GLN A 176 -9.95 -16.79 18.33
CA GLN A 176 -11.22 -17.16 18.98
C GLN A 176 -12.21 -17.89 18.06
N ASN A 177 -12.11 -17.69 16.75
CA ASN A 177 -13.05 -18.26 15.78
C ASN A 177 -12.46 -19.44 14.97
N ASN A 178 -11.16 -19.68 15.03
CA ASN A 178 -10.52 -20.85 14.38
C ASN A 178 -10.39 -22.07 15.31
N ASP A 179 -10.58 -21.91 16.62
CA ASP A 179 -10.61 -23.00 17.60
C ASP A 179 -12.02 -23.59 17.80
N LYS A 180 -12.92 -23.42 16.83
CA LYS A 180 -14.29 -23.98 16.77
C LYS A 180 -14.44 -24.86 15.54
#